data_AF-A0A6G2QID1-F1
#
_entry.id   AF-A0A6G2QID1-F1
#
_cell.length_a   1.000
_cell.length_b   1.000
_cell.length_c   1.000
_cell.angle_alpha   90.00
_cell.angle_beta   90.00
_cell.angle_gamma   90.00
#
_symmetry.space_group_name_H-M   'P 1'
#
loop_
_entity.id
_entity.type
_entity.pdbx_description
1 polymer ?
#
loop_
_entity_poly.entity_id
_entity_poly.type
_entity_poly.pdbx_seq_one_letter_code
_entity_poly.pdbx_strand_id
1 'polypeptide(L)'
;AAQNDVPAAELGAATSVLSFFRSMGGTIGTSVLGAILANRVATETAKGMETAGIPAGGGAGGSAHGVPDMSTLPEPVRAIIEHAYGVATADLFLIATPCALLALITVVFLKEKPLKTTSGMERLA
;
A
#
# COMPACT_ATOMS: atom_id res chain seq x y z
N ALA A 1 12.58 3.50 21.05
CA ALA A 1 12.94 4.61 20.15
C ALA A 1 14.42 4.49 19.76
N ALA A 2 14.75 4.24 18.48
CA ALA A 2 16.13 4.06 18.01
C ALA A 2 17.03 5.28 18.32
N GLN A 3 16.45 6.48 18.37
CA GLN A 3 17.14 7.71 18.78
C GLN A 3 17.72 7.65 20.20
N ASN A 4 17.19 6.78 21.07
CA ASN A 4 17.63 6.71 22.46
C ASN A 4 18.85 5.78 22.68
N ASP A 5 19.19 4.96 21.67
CA ASP A 5 20.25 3.95 21.76
C ASP A 5 21.55 4.36 21.07
N VAL A 6 21.56 5.52 20.43
CA VAL A 6 22.65 5.96 19.55
C VAL A 6 23.37 7.16 20.18
N PRO A 7 24.72 7.23 20.12
CA PRO A 7 25.50 8.40 20.53
C PRO A 7 24.98 9.69 19.88
N ALA A 8 25.08 10.85 20.55
CA ALA A 8 24.50 12.09 20.06
C ALA A 8 25.04 12.49 18.66
N ALA A 9 26.32 12.18 18.41
CA ALA A 9 26.99 12.38 17.14
C ALA A 9 26.42 11.53 15.98
N GLU A 10 25.79 10.40 16.27
CA GLU A 10 25.26 9.44 15.28
C GLU A 10 23.73 9.49 15.13
N LEU A 11 23.04 10.32 15.94
CA LEU A 11 21.58 10.51 15.88
C LEU A 11 21.06 10.85 14.48
N GLY A 12 21.80 11.69 13.75
CA GLY A 12 21.47 12.09 12.39
C GLY A 12 21.53 10.92 11.41
N ALA A 13 22.57 10.09 11.50
CA ALA A 13 22.73 8.90 10.68
C ALA A 13 21.62 7.86 10.99
N ALA A 14 21.38 7.57 12.26
CA ALA A 14 20.35 6.62 12.68
C ALA A 14 18.92 7.03 12.25
N THR A 15 18.59 8.31 12.38
CA THR A 15 17.27 8.83 11.97
C THR A 15 17.11 8.83 10.44
N SER A 16 18.19 9.13 9.70
CA SER A 16 18.18 9.14 8.23
C SER A 16 17.99 7.73 7.68
N VAL A 17 18.68 6.73 8.25
CA VAL A 17 18.51 5.32 7.87
C VAL A 17 17.08 4.85 8.12
N LEU A 18 16.49 5.16 9.28
CA LEU A 18 15.11 4.83 9.57
C LEU A 18 14.14 5.49 8.58
N SER A 19 14.35 6.77 8.27
CA SER A 19 13.52 7.51 7.32
C SER A 19 13.63 6.96 5.91
N PHE A 20 14.84 6.58 5.49
CA PHE A 20 15.11 5.95 4.20
C PHE A 20 14.37 4.61 4.06
N PHE A 21 14.49 3.72 5.04
CA PHE A 21 13.78 2.43 5.01
C PHE A 21 12.27 2.60 5.06
N ARG A 22 11.76 3.56 5.83
CA ARG A 22 10.33 3.88 5.86
C ARG A 22 9.83 4.37 4.49
N SER A 23 10.59 5.25 3.84
CA SER A 23 10.26 5.76 2.51
C SER A 23 10.27 4.64 1.47
N MET A 24 11.34 3.84 1.44
CA MET A 24 11.48 2.71 0.52
C MET A 24 10.41 1.65 0.75
N GLY A 25 10.14 1.28 2.00
CA GLY A 25 9.09 0.33 2.34
C GLY A 25 7.70 0.84 1.92
N GLY A 26 7.44 2.14 2.10
CA GLY A 26 6.21 2.78 1.64
C GLY A 26 6.03 2.68 0.13
N THR A 27 7.04 3.06 -0.66
CA THR A 27 6.95 3.06 -2.13
C THR A 27 6.86 1.64 -2.70
N ILE A 28 7.64 0.69 -2.19
CA ILE A 28 7.57 -0.71 -2.59
C ILE A 28 6.19 -1.29 -2.24
N GLY A 29 5.71 -1.05 -1.01
CA GLY A 29 4.42 -1.53 -0.54
C GLY A 29 3.27 -1.04 -1.40
N THR A 30 3.19 0.27 -1.67
CA THR A 30 2.13 0.83 -2.51
C THR A 30 2.21 0.36 -3.96
N SER A 31 3.41 0.16 -4.50
CA SER A 31 3.60 -0.31 -5.88
C SER A 31 3.14 -1.76 -6.06
N VAL A 32 3.51 -2.65 -5.13
CA VAL A 32 3.09 -4.05 -5.16
C VAL A 32 1.57 -4.16 -4.99
N LEU A 33 1.01 -3.46 -4.01
CA LEU A 33 -0.44 -3.45 -3.77
C LEU A 33 -1.21 -2.85 -4.97
N GLY A 34 -0.69 -1.78 -5.58
CA GLY A 34 -1.27 -1.20 -6.79
C GLY A 34 -1.27 -2.15 -7.97
N ALA A 35 -0.16 -2.89 -8.19
CA ALA A 35 -0.08 -3.90 -9.24
C ALA A 35 -1.06 -5.07 -9.00
N ILE A 36 -1.22 -5.51 -7.76
CA ILE A 36 -2.21 -6.55 -7.40
C ILE A 36 -3.62 -6.06 -7.69
N LEU A 37 -3.96 -4.84 -7.25
CA LEU A 37 -5.27 -4.24 -7.49
C LEU A 37 -5.57 -4.15 -8.99
N ALA A 38 -4.63 -3.63 -9.80
CA ALA A 38 -4.79 -3.51 -11.24
C ALA A 38 -5.05 -4.87 -11.92
N ASN A 39 -4.28 -5.90 -11.57
CA ASN A 39 -4.48 -7.25 -12.10
C ASN A 39 -5.83 -7.84 -11.71
N ARG A 40 -6.26 -7.60 -10.46
CA ARG A 40 -7.49 -8.17 -9.93
C ARG A 40 -8.73 -7.49 -10.50
N VAL A 41 -8.71 -6.15 -10.62
CA VAL A 41 -9.74 -5.39 -11.35
C VAL A 41 -9.85 -5.85 -12.80
N ALA A 42 -8.72 -6.02 -13.50
CA ALA A 42 -8.73 -6.48 -14.89
C ALA A 42 -9.36 -7.87 -15.02
N THR A 43 -9.01 -8.80 -14.12
CA THR A 43 -9.54 -10.18 -14.11
C THR A 43 -11.05 -10.20 -13.79
N GLU A 44 -11.49 -9.49 -12.75
CA GLU A 44 -12.89 -9.43 -12.36
C GLU A 44 -13.76 -8.71 -13.41
N THR A 45 -13.21 -7.68 -14.07
CA THR A 45 -13.89 -6.99 -15.17
C THR A 45 -14.07 -7.93 -16.37
N ALA A 46 -13.02 -8.65 -16.77
CA ALA A 46 -13.09 -9.61 -17.88
C ALA A 46 -14.14 -10.71 -17.60
N LYS A 47 -14.15 -11.24 -16.38
CA LYS A 47 -15.13 -12.24 -15.92
C LYS A 47 -16.57 -11.69 -15.93
N GLY A 48 -16.77 -10.46 -15.46
CA GLY A 48 -18.07 -9.80 -15.46
C GLY A 48 -18.60 -9.55 -16.87
N MET A 49 -17.73 -9.17 -17.81
CA MET A 49 -18.10 -8.99 -19.22
C MET A 49 -18.43 -10.29 -19.93
N GLU A 50 -17.66 -11.36 -19.68
CA GLU A 50 -17.95 -12.70 -20.20
C GLU A 50 -19.33 -13.19 -19.72
N THR A 51 -19.61 -13.03 -18.42
CA THR A 51 -20.90 -13.41 -17.83
C THR A 51 -22.06 -12.61 -18.42
N ALA A 52 -21.84 -11.34 -18.79
CA ALA A 52 -22.82 -10.48 -19.42
C ALA A 52 -22.95 -10.70 -20.95
N GLY A 53 -22.14 -11.58 -21.55
CA GLY A 53 -22.12 -11.81 -23.00
C GLY A 53 -21.62 -10.61 -23.81
N ILE A 54 -20.89 -9.68 -23.19
CA ILE A 54 -20.39 -8.46 -23.83
C ILE A 54 -18.99 -8.75 -24.38
N PRO A 55 -18.74 -8.62 -25.69
CA PRO A 55 -17.42 -8.85 -26.26
C PRO A 55 -16.41 -7.87 -25.65
N ALA A 56 -15.24 -8.41 -25.27
CA ALA A 56 -14.16 -7.72 -24.55
C ALA A 56 -13.64 -6.43 -25.22
N GLY A 57 -14.04 -6.14 -26.46
CA GLY A 57 -13.58 -5.00 -27.26
C GLY A 57 -14.32 -3.67 -27.05
N GLY A 58 -15.40 -3.62 -26.27
CA GLY A 58 -16.27 -2.42 -26.20
C GLY A 58 -15.90 -1.34 -25.16
N GLY A 59 -14.88 -1.54 -24.32
CA GLY A 59 -14.57 -0.59 -23.24
C GLY A 59 -13.57 -1.07 -22.20
N ALA A 60 -13.13 -2.33 -22.26
CA ALA A 60 -12.17 -2.91 -21.32
C ALA A 60 -10.69 -2.67 -21.68
N GLY A 61 -10.44 -1.89 -22.73
CA GLY A 61 -9.09 -1.46 -23.13
C GLY A 61 -8.59 -0.21 -22.40
N GLY A 62 -9.35 0.32 -21.44
CA GLY A 62 -8.88 1.39 -20.56
C GLY A 62 -7.72 0.85 -19.74
N SER A 63 -6.53 1.38 -20.02
CA SER A 63 -5.23 0.98 -19.49
C SER A 63 -5.33 0.37 -18.09
N ALA A 64 -4.62 -0.74 -17.86
CA ALA A 64 -4.40 -1.31 -16.53
C ALA A 64 -3.80 -0.32 -15.49
N HIS A 65 -3.61 0.95 -15.86
CA HIS A 65 -3.01 2.05 -15.10
C HIS A 65 -3.89 3.31 -15.06
N GLY A 66 -5.16 3.29 -15.52
CA GLY A 66 -6.05 4.46 -15.48
C GLY A 66 -7.50 4.08 -15.17
N VAL A 67 -8.14 4.83 -14.27
CA VAL A 67 -9.57 4.67 -13.96
C VAL A 67 -10.38 4.93 -15.23
N PRO A 68 -11.20 3.97 -15.72
CA PRO A 68 -12.05 4.19 -16.87
C PRO A 68 -13.01 5.36 -16.65
N ASP A 69 -13.24 6.18 -17.67
CA ASP A 69 -14.15 7.32 -17.56
C ASP A 69 -15.61 6.84 -17.47
N MET A 70 -16.08 6.65 -16.23
CA MET A 70 -17.40 6.13 -15.90
C MET A 70 -18.54 6.88 -16.58
N SER A 71 -18.36 8.17 -16.92
CA SER A 71 -19.38 9.01 -17.55
C SER A 71 -19.65 8.65 -19.02
N THR A 72 -18.71 7.98 -19.68
CA THR A 72 -18.78 7.60 -21.10
C THR A 72 -19.23 6.16 -21.34
N LEU A 73 -19.33 5.35 -20.29
CA LEU A 73 -19.66 3.93 -20.40
C LEU A 73 -21.17 3.66 -20.33
N PRO A 74 -21.68 2.68 -21.12
CA PRO A 74 -23.04 2.17 -20.95
C PRO A 74 -23.29 1.65 -19.54
N GLU A 75 -24.46 1.91 -18.95
CA GLU A 75 -24.83 1.48 -17.59
C GLU A 75 -24.47 0.03 -17.24
N PRO A 76 -24.67 -0.97 -18.14
CA PRO A 76 -24.30 -2.36 -17.83
C PRO A 76 -22.80 -2.56 -17.58
N VAL A 77 -21.93 -1.82 -18.29
CA VAL A 77 -20.48 -1.92 -18.15
C VAL A 77 -20.01 -1.18 -16.89
N ARG A 78 -20.66 -0.06 -16.56
CA ARG A 78 -20.39 0.68 -15.32
C ARG A 78 -20.61 -0.21 -14.09
N ALA A 79 -21.73 -0.91 -14.00
CA ALA A 79 -22.04 -1.80 -12.88
C ALA A 79 -21.01 -2.94 -12.74
N ILE A 80 -20.51 -3.48 -13.85
CA ILE A 80 -19.47 -4.51 -13.86
C ILE A 80 -18.15 -3.97 -13.30
N ILE A 81 -17.73 -2.77 -13.72
CA ILE A 81 -16.49 -2.15 -13.26
C ILE A 81 -16.59 -1.77 -11.78
N GLU A 82 -17.71 -1.20 -11.34
CA GLU A 82 -17.95 -0.88 -9.92
C GLU A 82 -17.86 -2.15 -9.05
N HIS A 83 -18.49 -3.24 -9.49
CA HIS A 83 -18.40 -4.52 -8.81
C HIS A 83 -16.96 -5.06 -8.80
N ALA A 84 -16.25 -5.01 -9.92
CA ALA A 84 -14.86 -5.46 -10.03
C ALA A 84 -13.93 -4.69 -9.09
N TYR A 85 -14.07 -3.36 -9.01
CA TYR A 85 -13.33 -2.53 -8.06
C TYR A 85 -13.68 -2.86 -6.61
N GLY A 86 -14.96 -3.09 -6.30
CA GLY A 86 -15.40 -3.47 -4.96
C GLY A 86 -14.77 -4.79 -4.51
N VAL A 87 -14.86 -5.83 -5.33
CA VAL A 87 -14.27 -7.15 -5.06
C VAL A 87 -12.75 -7.05 -4.94
N ALA A 88 -12.09 -6.45 -5.93
CA ALA A 88 -10.64 -6.33 -5.95
C ALA A 88 -10.09 -5.54 -4.75
N THR A 89 -10.82 -4.53 -4.27
CA THR A 89 -10.43 -3.77 -3.07
C THR A 89 -10.56 -4.59 -1.80
N ALA A 90 -11.67 -5.33 -1.61
CA ALA A 90 -11.84 -6.20 -0.44
C ALA A 90 -10.72 -7.25 -0.37
N ASP A 91 -10.41 -7.81 -1.54
CA ASP A 91 -9.33 -8.75 -1.78
C ASP A 91 -7.93 -8.17 -1.50
N LEU A 92 -7.71 -6.90 -1.86
CA LEU A 92 -6.48 -6.19 -1.55
C LEU A 92 -6.26 -6.07 -0.04
N PHE A 93 -7.31 -5.71 0.71
CA PHE A 93 -7.25 -5.64 2.17
C PHE A 93 -6.98 -7.02 2.80
N LEU A 94 -7.57 -8.07 2.24
CA LEU A 94 -7.36 -9.44 2.72
C LEU A 94 -5.89 -9.87 2.54
N ILE A 95 -5.25 -9.50 1.44
CA ILE A 95 -3.80 -9.72 1.20
C ILE A 95 -2.94 -8.82 2.09
N ALA A 96 -3.33 -7.56 2.31
CA ALA A 96 -2.57 -6.62 3.12
C ALA A 96 -2.60 -6.96 4.63
N THR A 97 -3.69 -7.59 5.09
CA THR A 97 -3.91 -7.97 6.49
C THR A 97 -2.76 -8.80 7.11
N PRO A 98 -2.32 -9.94 6.52
CA PRO A 98 -1.21 -10.70 7.07
C PRO A 98 0.11 -9.90 7.10
N CYS A 99 0.38 -9.04 6.11
CA CYS A 99 1.55 -8.17 6.13
C CYS A 99 1.48 -7.15 7.28
N ALA A 100 0.31 -6.55 7.52
CA ALA A 100 0.08 -5.66 8.65
C ALA A 100 0.22 -6.38 10.00
N LEU A 101 -0.25 -7.62 10.09
CA LEU A 101 -0.09 -8.47 11.28
C LEU A 101 1.38 -8.78 11.55
N LEU A 102 2.17 -9.11 10.52
CA LEU A 102 3.62 -9.33 10.65
C LEU A 102 4.35 -8.06 11.11
N ALA A 103 3.97 -6.90 10.56
CA ALA A 103 4.51 -5.61 11.01
C ALA A 103 4.15 -5.35 12.48
N LEU A 104 2.91 -5.61 12.88
CA LEU A 104 2.46 -5.47 14.27
C LEU A 104 3.25 -6.40 15.20
N ILE A 105 3.41 -7.67 14.85
CA ILE A 105 4.21 -8.64 15.62
C ILE A 105 5.64 -8.12 15.79
N THR A 106 6.27 -7.66 14.70
CA THR A 106 7.63 -7.10 14.73
C THR A 106 7.73 -5.89 15.66
N VAL A 107 6.72 -5.01 15.65
CA VAL A 107 6.65 -3.83 16.53
C VAL A 107 6.46 -4.24 17.99
N VAL A 108 5.67 -5.28 18.28
CA VAL A 108 5.46 -5.77 19.66
C VAL A 108 6.75 -6.30 20.29
N PHE A 109 7.67 -6.87 19.50
CA PHE A 109 8.99 -7.29 19.99
C PHE A 109 9.99 -6.14 20.13
N LEU A 110 9.63 -4.92 19.71
CA LEU A 110 10.51 -3.77 19.81
C LEU A 110 10.62 -3.33 21.27
N LYS A 111 11.78 -3.57 21.88
CA LYS A 111 12.03 -3.23 23.28
C LYS A 111 11.99 -1.71 23.48
N GLU A 112 11.01 -1.22 24.23
CA GLU A 112 10.95 0.18 24.62
C GLU A 112 12.12 0.51 25.55
N LYS A 113 12.99 1.45 25.14
CA LYS A 113 13.98 2.08 26.03
C LYS A 113 13.52 3.49 26.37
N PRO A 114 13.41 3.84 27.67
CA PRO A 114 12.88 5.13 28.14
C PRO A 114 13.75 6.28 27.66
N LEU A 115 13.13 7.35 27.13
CA LEU A 115 13.84 8.53 26.64
C LEU A 115 14.81 9.07 27.71
N LYS A 116 16.10 9.17 27.38
CA LYS A 116 17.08 9.86 28.23
C LYS A 116 16.69 11.35 28.27
N THR A 117 16.51 11.87 29.48
CA THR A 117 16.05 13.24 29.77
C THR A 117 17.14 14.31 29.66
N THR A 118 18.30 13.97 29.11
CA THR A 118 19.45 14.88 28.96
C THR A 118 19.35 15.62 27.63
N SER A 119 19.39 16.96 27.66
CA SER A 119 19.30 17.78 26.45
C SER A 119 20.51 17.56 25.53
N GLY A 120 20.37 17.83 24.22
CA GLY A 120 21.45 17.61 23.24
C GLY A 120 22.77 18.33 23.57
N MET A 121 22.70 19.49 24.22
CA MET A 121 23.88 20.24 24.68
C MET A 121 24.56 19.60 25.91
N GLU A 122 23.78 18.92 26.74
CA GLU A 122 24.22 18.29 27.98
C GLU A 122 24.78 16.87 27.75
N ARG A 123 24.60 16.32 26.53
CA ARG A 123 25.30 15.12 26.03
C ARG A 123 26.63 15.42 25.33
N LEU A 124 26.87 16.68 24.95
CA LEU A 124 28.07 17.15 24.25
C LEU A 124 29.10 17.78 25.20
N ALA A 125 28.67 18.18 26.41
CA ALA A 125 29.51 18.60 27.53
C ALA A 125 30.06 17.39 28.30
#